data_AF-A0A0S2FG08-F1
#
_entry.id   AF-A0A0S2FG08-F1
#
_cell.length_a   1.000
_cell.length_b   1.000
_cell.length_c   1.000
_cell.angle_alpha   90.00
_cell.angle_beta   90.00
_cell.angle_gamma   90.00
#
_symmetry.space_group_name_H-M   'P 1'
#
loop_
_entity.id
_entity.type
_entity.pdbx_description
1 polymer ?
#
loop_
_entity_poly.entity_id
_entity_poly.type
_entity_poly.pdbx_seq_one_letter_code
_entity_poly.pdbx_strand_id
1 'polypeptide(L)'
;MSAGDTKNGYEDILGVWVAPADEAATWHYRARSPGLASGADGRPQFALVSVGSVVMLALTSAWGVSAATLDAIRIELAARAQLPLERVTLRQAPVTVDGASLMLGDGKGAYVSLADSKSSGVPPYHAAFNVMLDGEQAAKVRKALLGEHGWMAVRYAVTDAAPMRRSASTYQTESVRVDVSLRSNDEEEAMSAGRYRQSQAETDDAGTAVETQQYTADAADWGLPRS
;
A
#
# COMPACT_ATOMS: atom_id res chain seq x y z
N MET A 1 7.84 -15.84 -2.08
CA MET A 1 8.56 -14.55 -1.95
C MET A 1 8.08 -13.61 -3.05
N SER A 2 7.38 -12.52 -2.69
CA SER A 2 7.10 -11.43 -3.64
C SER A 2 8.18 -10.36 -3.55
N ALA A 3 8.49 -9.68 -4.66
CA ALA A 3 9.62 -8.77 -4.81
C ALA A 3 9.23 -7.44 -5.48
N GLY A 4 8.07 -6.90 -5.08
CA GLY A 4 7.46 -5.70 -5.69
C GLY A 4 7.92 -4.34 -5.17
N ASP A 5 8.51 -4.28 -3.97
CA ASP A 5 8.62 -3.01 -3.23
C ASP A 5 9.86 -2.15 -3.53
N THR A 6 11.02 -2.78 -3.73
CA THR A 6 12.33 -2.09 -3.72
C THR A 6 12.56 -1.14 -4.89
N LYS A 7 11.68 -1.14 -5.90
CA LYS A 7 11.68 -0.15 -6.98
C LYS A 7 11.21 1.24 -6.52
N ASN A 8 10.38 1.31 -5.48
CA ASN A 8 9.72 2.55 -5.05
C ASN A 8 10.41 3.21 -3.84
N GLY A 9 11.68 2.88 -3.58
CA GLY A 9 12.46 3.47 -2.48
C GLY A 9 12.11 2.93 -1.07
N TYR A 10 11.30 1.87 -0.98
CA TYR A 10 10.98 1.21 0.29
C TYR A 10 12.08 0.24 0.73
N GLU A 11 12.56 0.40 1.97
CA GLU A 11 13.36 -0.61 2.70
C GLU A 11 12.47 -1.44 3.65
N ASP A 12 12.96 -2.61 4.08
CA ASP A 12 12.29 -3.45 5.10
C ASP A 12 12.84 -3.12 6.48
N ILE A 13 11.97 -2.62 7.36
CA ILE A 13 12.26 -2.42 8.79
C ILE A 13 11.25 -3.24 9.59
N LEU A 14 11.74 -4.27 10.29
CA LEU A 14 10.95 -5.14 11.17
C LEU A 14 9.75 -5.83 10.47
N GLY A 15 9.86 -6.18 9.18
CA GLY A 15 8.81 -6.80 8.38
C GLY A 15 7.79 -5.82 7.79
N VAL A 16 8.07 -4.52 7.90
CA VAL A 16 7.25 -3.43 7.38
C VAL A 16 8.06 -2.68 6.33
N TRP A 17 7.43 -2.34 5.21
CA TRP A 17 8.07 -1.51 4.22
C TRP A 17 7.99 -0.04 4.60
N VAL A 18 9.13 0.64 4.61
CA VAL A 18 9.29 2.04 4.99
C VAL A 18 10.06 2.81 3.92
N ALA A 19 9.58 3.99 3.52
CA ALA A 19 10.26 4.91 2.60
C ALA A 19 10.24 6.35 3.16
N PRO A 20 11.25 7.20 2.89
CA PRO A 20 11.19 8.62 3.23
C PRO A 20 10.07 9.33 2.43
N ALA A 21 9.47 10.36 3.02
CA ALA A 21 8.52 11.25 2.35
C ALA A 21 9.20 12.58 1.94
N ASP A 22 8.51 13.39 1.13
CA ASP A 22 8.91 14.78 0.81
C ASP A 22 9.13 15.65 2.06
N GLU A 23 8.35 15.38 3.12
CA GLU A 23 8.36 16.17 4.35
C GLU A 23 9.50 15.73 5.28
N ALA A 24 10.28 16.70 5.75
CA ALA A 24 11.42 16.44 6.63
C ALA A 24 11.01 15.63 7.87
N ALA A 25 11.79 14.61 8.20
CA ALA A 25 11.52 13.66 9.28
C ALA A 25 10.15 12.93 9.19
N THR A 26 9.58 12.82 7.98
CA THR A 26 8.38 12.01 7.71
C THR A 26 8.74 10.80 6.84
N TRP A 27 8.16 9.65 7.16
CA TRP A 27 8.29 8.41 6.40
C TRP A 27 6.91 7.81 6.09
N HIS A 28 6.76 7.24 4.89
CA HIS A 28 5.62 6.42 4.51
C HIS A 28 5.87 4.95 4.91
N TYR A 29 4.85 4.28 5.46
CA TYR A 29 4.88 2.84 5.76
C TYR A 29 3.76 2.07 5.06
N ARG A 30 4.02 0.82 4.67
CA ARG A 30 3.00 -0.16 4.25
C ARG A 30 3.33 -1.57 4.72
N ALA A 31 2.30 -2.40 4.90
CA ALA A 31 2.48 -3.77 5.39
C ALA A 31 3.00 -4.67 4.26
N ARG A 32 4.07 -5.42 4.52
CA ARG A 32 4.69 -6.32 3.52
C ARG A 32 3.82 -7.53 3.17
N SER A 33 2.98 -7.97 4.10
CA SER A 33 2.10 -9.13 3.96
C SER A 33 0.85 -8.98 4.84
N PRO A 34 -0.30 -9.57 4.47
CA PRO A 34 -1.44 -9.65 5.38
C PRO A 34 -1.17 -10.67 6.50
N GLY A 35 -1.99 -10.64 7.54
CA GLY A 35 -1.99 -11.63 8.62
C GLY A 35 -3.37 -11.78 9.26
N LEU A 36 -3.45 -12.43 10.41
CA LEU A 36 -4.63 -12.33 11.27
C LEU A 36 -4.63 -10.99 12.02
N ALA A 37 -5.83 -10.47 12.27
CA ALA A 37 -6.01 -9.33 13.17
C ALA A 37 -5.73 -9.77 14.62
N SER A 38 -5.10 -8.91 15.42
CA SER A 38 -4.95 -9.14 16.86
C SER A 38 -6.13 -8.57 17.64
N GLY A 39 -6.58 -9.29 18.67
CA GLY A 39 -7.46 -8.77 19.72
C GLY A 39 -6.75 -7.75 20.62
N ALA A 40 -7.52 -7.15 21.54
CA ALA A 40 -6.99 -6.22 22.54
C ALA A 40 -6.04 -6.90 23.56
N ASP A 41 -6.02 -8.23 23.60
CA ASP A 41 -5.07 -9.08 24.31
C ASP A 41 -3.84 -9.49 23.47
N GLY A 42 -3.71 -8.93 22.27
CA GLY A 42 -2.66 -9.23 21.28
C GLY A 42 -2.89 -10.53 20.49
N ARG A 43 -3.88 -11.36 20.83
CA ARG A 43 -4.03 -12.71 20.26
C ARG A 43 -4.68 -12.70 18.87
N PRO A 44 -4.27 -13.60 17.96
CA PRO A 44 -4.85 -13.70 16.62
C PRO A 44 -6.34 -14.06 16.66
N GLN A 45 -7.17 -13.29 15.94
CA GLN A 45 -8.62 -13.44 15.90
C GLN A 45 -9.09 -14.53 14.93
N PHE A 46 -9.15 -15.77 15.41
CA PHE A 46 -9.80 -16.88 14.72
C PHE A 46 -10.50 -17.85 15.69
N ALA A 47 -11.48 -18.59 15.19
CA ALA A 47 -12.15 -19.69 15.86
C ALA A 47 -12.54 -20.77 14.85
N LEU A 48 -12.44 -22.03 15.26
CA LEU A 48 -12.79 -23.20 14.46
C LEU A 48 -13.73 -24.12 15.24
N VAL A 49 -15.04 -24.01 14.98
CA VAL A 49 -16.11 -24.60 15.80
C VAL A 49 -16.79 -25.74 15.05
N SER A 50 -16.69 -26.97 15.55
CA SER A 50 -17.41 -28.12 14.98
C SER A 50 -18.90 -28.08 15.37
N VAL A 51 -19.79 -28.23 14.40
CA VAL A 51 -21.26 -28.26 14.58
C VAL A 51 -21.81 -29.47 13.83
N GLY A 52 -21.97 -30.59 14.53
CA GLY A 52 -22.36 -31.86 13.90
C GLY A 52 -21.27 -32.37 12.94
N SER A 53 -21.63 -32.52 11.66
CA SER A 53 -20.73 -32.98 10.59
C SER A 53 -19.97 -31.88 9.85
N VAL A 54 -20.27 -30.60 10.13
CA VAL A 54 -19.63 -29.44 9.50
C VAL A 54 -18.80 -28.65 10.52
N VAL A 55 -17.85 -27.85 10.03
CA VAL A 55 -16.98 -27.04 10.89
C VAL A 55 -17.05 -25.58 10.46
N MET A 56 -17.47 -24.68 11.35
CA MET A 56 -17.47 -23.25 11.11
C MET A 56 -16.08 -22.67 11.36
N LEU A 57 -15.49 -22.03 10.35
CA LEU A 57 -14.32 -21.19 10.47
C LEU A 57 -14.76 -19.73 10.53
N ALA A 58 -14.44 -19.05 11.63
CA ALA A 58 -14.55 -17.60 11.76
C ALA A 58 -13.13 -17.03 11.92
N LEU A 59 -12.73 -16.07 11.08
CA LEU A 59 -11.46 -15.35 11.24
C LEU A 59 -11.57 -13.90 10.79
N THR A 60 -10.79 -13.04 11.42
CA THR A 60 -10.54 -11.67 10.94
C THR A 60 -9.09 -11.61 10.46
N SER A 61 -8.88 -11.36 9.18
CA SER A 61 -7.56 -10.99 8.67
C SER A 61 -7.38 -9.48 8.68
N ALA A 62 -6.14 -9.02 8.60
CA ALA A 62 -5.80 -7.62 8.40
C ALA A 62 -4.62 -7.49 7.44
N TRP A 63 -4.65 -6.47 6.58
CA TRP A 63 -3.46 -5.92 5.95
C TRP A 63 -3.16 -4.56 6.57
N GLY A 64 -2.04 -4.47 7.30
CA GLY A 64 -1.71 -3.31 8.13
C GLY A 64 -0.59 -3.61 9.12
N VAL A 65 -0.23 -2.62 9.94
CA VAL A 65 0.89 -2.70 10.88
C VAL A 65 0.38 -2.47 12.31
N SER A 66 0.87 -3.24 13.28
CA SER A 66 0.48 -3.06 14.68
C SER A 66 1.05 -1.78 15.27
N ALA A 67 0.36 -1.16 16.24
CA ALA A 67 0.85 0.03 16.92
C ALA A 67 2.23 -0.18 17.57
N ALA A 68 2.44 -1.33 18.23
CA ALA A 68 3.73 -1.68 18.83
C ALA A 68 4.86 -1.82 17.78
N THR A 69 4.54 -2.32 16.58
CA THR A 69 5.49 -2.38 15.47
C THR A 69 5.81 -0.97 14.93
N LEU A 70 4.81 -0.09 14.82
CA LEU A 70 5.03 1.31 14.41
C LEU A 70 5.85 2.09 15.44
N ASP A 71 5.63 1.89 16.74
CA ASP A 71 6.44 2.50 17.80
C ASP A 71 7.89 2.02 17.73
N ALA A 72 8.13 0.71 17.50
CA ALA A 72 9.48 0.16 17.31
C ALA A 72 10.17 0.73 16.06
N ILE A 73 9.46 0.86 14.93
CA ILE A 73 9.98 1.49 13.71
C ILE A 73 10.30 2.97 13.95
N ARG A 74 9.46 3.70 14.70
CA ARG A 74 9.73 5.11 15.04
C ARG A 74 11.01 5.26 15.86
N ILE A 75 11.30 4.32 16.77
CA ILE A 75 12.55 4.28 17.55
C ILE A 75 13.77 3.99 16.64
N GLU A 76 13.68 2.99 15.77
CA GLU A 76 14.75 2.65 14.81
C GLU A 76 15.06 3.82 13.87
N LEU A 77 14.04 4.47 13.30
CA LEU A 77 14.20 5.64 12.44
C LEU A 77 14.78 6.85 13.20
N ALA A 78 14.36 7.09 14.45
CA ALA A 78 14.91 8.14 15.29
C ALA A 78 16.41 7.94 15.56
N ALA A 79 16.82 6.70 15.84
CA ALA A 79 18.23 6.34 16.03
C ALA A 79 19.05 6.52 14.73
N ARG A 80 18.55 6.02 13.60
CA ARG A 80 19.20 6.15 12.28
C ARG A 80 19.36 7.61 11.85
N ALA A 81 18.32 8.42 12.00
CA ALA A 81 18.31 9.83 11.60
C ALA A 81 18.95 10.78 12.63
N GLN A 82 19.35 10.28 13.80
CA GLN A 82 19.85 11.07 14.94
C GLN A 82 18.86 12.17 15.38
N LEU A 83 17.56 11.86 15.36
CA LEU A 83 16.47 12.78 15.69
C LEU A 83 15.80 12.42 17.02
N PRO A 84 15.25 13.40 17.77
CA PRO A 84 14.30 13.13 18.83
C PRO A 84 13.09 12.35 18.29
N LEU A 85 12.63 11.34 19.05
CA LEU A 85 11.52 10.46 18.68
C LEU A 85 10.25 11.23 18.28
N GLU A 86 9.98 12.35 18.96
CA GLU A 86 8.87 13.28 18.72
C GLU A 86 8.86 13.92 17.33
N ARG A 87 10.00 13.97 16.63
CA ARG A 87 10.10 14.53 15.27
C ARG A 87 9.87 13.50 14.18
N VAL A 88 9.93 12.20 14.49
CA VAL A 88 9.78 11.12 13.51
C VAL A 88 8.31 10.84 13.26
N THR A 89 7.80 11.33 12.13
CA THR A 89 6.41 11.16 11.73
C THR A 89 6.26 9.93 10.83
N LEU A 90 5.46 8.96 11.26
CA LEU A 90 5.04 7.83 10.42
C LEU A 90 3.66 8.12 9.83
N ARG A 91 3.56 8.11 8.49
CA ARG A 91 2.29 8.13 7.76
C ARG A 91 2.15 6.85 6.97
N GLN A 92 0.93 6.41 6.70
CA GLN A 92 0.76 5.29 5.77
C GLN A 92 1.13 5.71 4.35
N ALA A 93 1.56 4.77 3.51
CA ALA A 93 1.52 4.94 2.06
C ALA A 93 0.06 5.15 1.60
N PRO A 94 -0.22 6.07 0.65
CA PRO A 94 -1.56 6.28 0.14
C PRO A 94 -1.97 5.11 -0.76
N VAL A 95 -2.88 4.27 -0.27
CA VAL A 95 -3.30 3.02 -0.93
C VAL A 95 -4.80 2.78 -0.77
N THR A 96 -5.39 2.09 -1.75
CA THR A 96 -6.79 1.61 -1.73
C THR A 96 -6.79 0.09 -1.60
N VAL A 97 -7.72 -0.47 -0.83
CA VAL A 97 -7.79 -1.91 -0.55
C VAL A 97 -9.20 -2.42 -0.80
N ASP A 98 -9.44 -2.98 -1.98
CA ASP A 98 -10.78 -3.31 -2.47
C ASP A 98 -11.43 -4.47 -1.68
N GLY A 99 -10.61 -5.44 -1.27
CA GLY A 99 -11.04 -6.61 -0.52
C GLY A 99 -9.96 -7.68 -0.37
N ALA A 100 -10.35 -8.81 0.20
CA ALA A 100 -9.50 -9.96 0.42
C ALA A 100 -10.21 -11.29 0.13
N SER A 101 -9.47 -12.23 -0.47
CA SER A 101 -9.85 -13.63 -0.62
C SER A 101 -9.25 -14.47 0.51
N LEU A 102 -10.06 -15.30 1.16
CA LEU A 102 -9.61 -16.46 1.93
C LEU A 102 -9.49 -17.64 0.96
N MET A 103 -8.33 -18.29 0.94
CA MET A 103 -7.98 -19.31 -0.06
C MET A 103 -7.56 -20.61 0.63
N LEU A 104 -7.99 -21.76 0.10
CA LEU A 104 -7.53 -23.09 0.51
C LEU A 104 -6.54 -23.64 -0.52
N GLY A 105 -5.51 -24.32 -0.03
CA GLY A 105 -4.45 -24.91 -0.85
C GLY A 105 -4.42 -26.44 -0.81
N ASP A 106 -3.64 -27.03 -1.72
CA ASP A 106 -3.44 -28.48 -1.87
C ASP A 106 -2.18 -29.02 -1.17
N GLY A 107 -1.46 -28.19 -0.42
CA GLY A 107 -0.16 -28.50 0.17
C GLY A 107 1.01 -28.42 -0.81
N LYS A 108 0.78 -28.03 -2.07
CA LYS A 108 1.81 -27.91 -3.14
C LYS A 108 1.86 -26.51 -3.76
N GLY A 109 1.07 -25.58 -3.22
CA GLY A 109 1.01 -24.18 -3.68
C GLY A 109 -0.06 -23.90 -4.74
N ALA A 110 -0.88 -24.90 -5.13
CA ALA A 110 -2.11 -24.62 -5.87
C ALA A 110 -3.20 -24.20 -4.88
N TYR A 111 -3.88 -23.07 -5.15
CA TYR A 111 -4.86 -22.47 -4.27
C TYR A 111 -6.18 -22.17 -5.00
N VAL A 112 -7.31 -22.34 -4.28
CA VAL A 112 -8.66 -21.97 -4.72
C VAL A 112 -9.26 -20.94 -3.76
N SER A 113 -10.11 -20.01 -4.25
CA SER A 113 -10.87 -19.12 -3.35
C SER A 113 -11.93 -19.94 -2.61
N LEU A 114 -12.02 -19.73 -1.30
CA LEU A 114 -13.03 -20.32 -0.42
C LEU A 114 -14.13 -19.30 -0.10
N ALA A 115 -13.73 -18.05 0.16
CA ALA A 115 -14.64 -16.95 0.42
C ALA A 115 -13.94 -15.61 0.13
N ASP A 116 -14.71 -14.61 -0.31
CA ASP A 116 -14.22 -13.27 -0.59
C ASP A 116 -14.96 -12.25 0.30
N SER A 117 -14.24 -11.27 0.83
CA SER A 117 -14.74 -10.30 1.80
C SER A 117 -14.22 -8.89 1.50
N LYS A 118 -15.02 -7.86 1.82
CA LYS A 118 -14.61 -6.46 1.66
C LYS A 118 -13.69 -6.04 2.79
N SER A 119 -12.74 -5.15 2.51
CA SER A 119 -11.94 -4.53 3.56
C SER A 119 -12.75 -3.49 4.34
N SER A 120 -12.28 -3.13 5.53
CA SER A 120 -12.80 -2.01 6.34
C SER A 120 -12.63 -0.63 5.69
N GLY A 121 -11.89 -0.50 4.58
CA GLY A 121 -11.59 0.78 3.92
C GLY A 121 -10.65 1.71 4.69
N VAL A 122 -10.35 1.40 5.96
CA VAL A 122 -9.44 2.14 6.85
C VAL A 122 -8.38 1.21 7.46
N PRO A 123 -7.18 1.71 7.81
CA PRO A 123 -6.10 0.90 8.37
C PRO A 123 -6.31 0.56 9.87
N PRO A 124 -5.87 -0.63 10.35
CA PRO A 124 -5.50 -1.81 9.55
C PRO A 124 -6.70 -2.25 8.70
N TYR A 125 -6.47 -2.60 7.44
CA TYR A 125 -7.54 -2.99 6.53
C TYR A 125 -8.01 -4.38 6.89
N HIS A 126 -9.03 -4.46 7.73
CA HIS A 126 -9.60 -5.70 8.25
C HIS A 126 -10.56 -6.33 7.23
N ALA A 127 -10.53 -7.64 7.10
CA ALA A 127 -11.54 -8.42 6.37
C ALA A 127 -11.97 -9.62 7.22
N ALA A 128 -13.27 -9.72 7.50
CA ALA A 128 -13.84 -10.81 8.29
C ALA A 128 -14.40 -11.90 7.37
N PHE A 129 -14.16 -13.16 7.73
CA PHE A 129 -14.62 -14.35 7.01
C PHE A 129 -15.33 -15.29 7.97
N ASN A 130 -16.52 -15.74 7.59
CA ASN A 130 -17.28 -16.78 8.29
C ASN A 130 -17.69 -17.82 7.26
N VAL A 131 -17.14 -19.03 7.35
CA VAL A 131 -17.31 -20.08 6.34
C VAL A 131 -17.67 -21.41 6.99
N MET A 132 -18.66 -22.10 6.42
CA MET A 132 -18.97 -23.49 6.77
C MET A 132 -18.13 -24.44 5.92
N LEU A 133 -17.29 -25.24 6.58
CA LEU A 133 -16.37 -26.19 5.96
C LEU A 133 -16.96 -27.61 6.00
N ASP A 134 -16.76 -28.35 4.92
CA ASP A 134 -16.86 -29.81 4.93
C ASP A 134 -15.67 -30.48 5.65
N GLY A 135 -15.68 -31.81 5.77
CA GLY A 135 -14.63 -32.55 6.47
C GLY A 135 -13.24 -32.49 5.81
N GLU A 136 -13.15 -32.38 4.49
CA GLU A 136 -11.87 -32.26 3.77
C GLU A 136 -11.30 -30.84 3.90
N GLN A 137 -12.16 -29.82 3.70
CA GLN A 137 -11.82 -28.42 3.91
C GLN A 137 -11.38 -28.16 5.37
N ALA A 138 -12.10 -28.71 6.34
CA ALA A 138 -11.74 -28.60 7.76
C ALA A 138 -10.40 -29.29 8.08
N ALA A 139 -10.06 -30.39 7.40
CA ALA A 139 -8.76 -31.03 7.55
C ALA A 139 -7.62 -30.15 7.01
N LYS A 140 -7.80 -29.51 5.84
CA LYS A 140 -6.84 -28.55 5.26
C LYS A 140 -6.62 -27.35 6.16
N VAL A 141 -7.70 -26.73 6.66
CA VAL A 141 -7.64 -25.60 7.60
C VAL A 141 -6.90 -25.98 8.88
N ARG A 142 -7.14 -27.17 9.45
CA ARG A 142 -6.42 -27.62 10.65
C ARG A 142 -4.91 -27.76 10.42
N LYS A 143 -4.47 -28.30 9.28
CA LYS A 143 -3.05 -28.37 8.89
C LYS A 143 -2.41 -26.97 8.82
N ALA A 144 -3.11 -26.04 8.16
CA ALA A 144 -2.66 -24.66 8.01
C ALA A 144 -2.50 -23.95 9.37
N LEU A 145 -3.47 -24.12 10.28
CA LEU A 145 -3.45 -23.55 11.64
C LEU A 145 -2.40 -24.20 12.55
N LEU A 146 -1.95 -25.42 12.25
CA LEU A 146 -0.81 -26.08 12.91
C LEU A 146 0.56 -25.60 12.37
N GLY A 147 0.58 -24.74 11.35
CA GLY A 147 1.80 -24.23 10.73
C GLY A 147 2.34 -25.08 9.59
N GLU A 148 1.55 -25.97 8.98
CA GLU A 148 1.90 -26.52 7.66
C GLU A 148 1.62 -25.47 6.57
N HIS A 149 2.64 -25.12 5.77
CA HIS A 149 2.47 -24.23 4.61
C HIS A 149 1.64 -24.89 3.50
N GLY A 150 1.05 -24.07 2.62
CA GLY A 150 0.41 -24.51 1.39
C GLY A 150 -1.04 -24.97 1.52
N TRP A 151 -1.67 -24.81 2.70
CA TRP A 151 -3.01 -25.32 2.98
C TRP A 151 -4.09 -24.25 3.15
N MET A 152 -3.73 -23.05 3.61
CA MET A 152 -4.64 -21.90 3.71
C MET A 152 -3.83 -20.62 3.57
N ALA A 153 -4.38 -19.63 2.86
CA ALA A 153 -3.77 -18.33 2.68
C ALA A 153 -4.84 -17.24 2.66
N VAL A 154 -4.44 -16.00 2.95
CA VAL A 154 -5.27 -14.81 2.70
C VAL A 154 -4.55 -13.93 1.69
N ARG A 155 -5.28 -13.47 0.68
CA ARG A 155 -4.80 -12.59 -0.38
C ARG A 155 -5.60 -11.29 -0.42
N TYR A 156 -4.92 -10.17 -0.30
CA TYR A 156 -5.47 -8.83 -0.49
C TYR A 156 -5.18 -8.32 -1.90
N ALA A 157 -6.15 -7.59 -2.48
CA ALA A 157 -5.92 -6.71 -3.61
C ALA A 157 -5.67 -5.29 -3.06
N VAL A 158 -4.49 -4.74 -3.36
CA VAL A 158 -4.07 -3.41 -2.91
C VAL A 158 -3.67 -2.61 -4.14
N THR A 159 -4.25 -1.42 -4.26
CA THR A 159 -4.07 -0.52 -5.39
C THR A 159 -3.34 0.73 -4.89
N ASP A 160 -2.11 0.95 -5.37
CA ASP A 160 -1.35 2.15 -5.00
C ASP A 160 -2.06 3.40 -5.53
N ALA A 161 -2.21 4.44 -4.71
CA ALA A 161 -2.86 5.66 -5.16
C ALA A 161 -2.00 6.34 -6.25
N ALA A 162 -2.66 6.84 -7.31
CA ALA A 162 -1.99 7.61 -8.34
C ALA A 162 -1.17 8.75 -7.71
N PRO A 163 0.07 9.02 -8.18
CA PRO A 163 0.87 10.12 -7.64
C PRO A 163 0.08 11.42 -7.78
N MET A 164 -0.20 12.06 -6.64
CA MET A 164 -1.09 13.22 -6.57
C MET A 164 -0.46 14.38 -7.34
N ARG A 165 -0.82 14.52 -8.63
CA ARG A 165 -0.29 15.54 -9.55
C ARG A 165 -0.45 16.92 -8.93
N ARG A 166 0.61 17.45 -8.32
CA ARG A 166 0.66 18.82 -7.81
C ARG A 166 0.67 19.76 -9.00
N SER A 167 -0.51 20.23 -9.40
CA SER A 167 -0.67 21.33 -10.36
C SER A 167 -0.06 22.61 -9.79
N ALA A 168 1.26 22.75 -9.92
CA ALA A 168 1.98 23.96 -9.59
C ALA A 168 1.57 25.06 -10.59
N SER A 169 0.53 25.82 -10.25
CA SER A 169 0.14 27.02 -10.99
C SER A 169 1.19 28.11 -10.75
N THR A 170 2.28 28.05 -11.53
CA THR A 170 3.26 29.13 -11.62
C THR A 170 2.56 30.36 -12.19
N TYR A 171 2.16 31.28 -11.32
CA TYR A 171 1.65 32.59 -11.70
C TYR A 171 2.80 33.44 -12.28
N GLN A 172 3.16 33.16 -13.53
CA GLN A 172 4.11 33.96 -14.30
C GLN A 172 3.45 35.29 -14.65
N THR A 173 3.67 36.29 -13.79
CA THR A 173 3.27 37.67 -14.04
C THR A 173 4.13 38.26 -15.16
N GLU A 174 3.74 38.03 -16.41
CA GLU A 174 4.36 38.66 -17.58
C GLU A 174 4.07 40.18 -17.56
N SER A 175 5.06 40.96 -17.11
CA SER A 175 5.01 42.41 -17.25
C SER A 175 5.42 42.80 -18.66
N VAL A 176 4.43 42.91 -19.54
CA VAL A 176 4.62 43.40 -20.92
C VAL A 176 5.13 44.84 -20.90
N ARG A 177 6.44 45.03 -21.11
CA ARG A 177 7.00 46.34 -21.44
C ARG A 177 6.72 46.65 -22.90
N VAL A 178 6.05 47.77 -23.13
CA VAL A 178 5.85 48.34 -24.47
C VAL A 178 6.75 49.57 -24.59
N ASP A 179 7.96 49.37 -25.08
CA ASP A 179 8.88 50.47 -25.41
C ASP A 179 8.44 51.13 -26.72
N VAL A 180 7.81 52.31 -26.63
CA VAL A 180 7.38 53.11 -27.79
C VAL A 180 8.40 54.20 -28.09
N SER A 181 9.35 53.89 -28.97
CA SER A 181 10.34 54.84 -29.47
C SER A 181 9.82 55.62 -30.69
N LEU A 182 9.24 56.80 -30.45
CA LEU A 182 8.92 57.74 -31.53
C LEU A 182 10.20 58.41 -32.04
N ARG A 183 10.63 58.05 -33.26
CA ARG A 183 11.52 58.85 -34.10
C ARG A 183 10.74 59.38 -35.29
N SER A 184 10.91 60.66 -35.58
CA SER A 184 10.40 61.29 -36.79
C SER A 184 11.27 60.96 -38.00
N ASN A 185 10.63 60.90 -39.16
CA ASN A 185 11.15 60.82 -40.53
C ASN A 185 12.49 61.57 -40.72
N ASP A 186 13.40 61.15 -41.61
CA ASP A 186 13.14 60.69 -42.98
C ASP A 186 13.85 59.40 -43.43
N GLU A 187 13.34 58.89 -44.56
CA GLU A 187 13.85 57.81 -45.42
C GLU A 187 13.84 56.36 -44.86
N GLU A 188 14.03 55.42 -45.78
CA GLU A 188 13.57 54.01 -45.76
C GLU A 188 14.00 53.16 -44.55
N GLU A 189 13.08 52.35 -43.98
CA GLU A 189 13.31 50.88 -43.87
C GLU A 189 12.07 50.05 -43.46
N ALA A 190 12.22 48.72 -43.46
CA ALA A 190 11.14 47.74 -43.50
C ALA A 190 10.45 47.41 -42.16
N MET A 191 9.14 47.12 -42.22
CA MET A 191 8.40 46.48 -41.12
C MET A 191 8.87 45.03 -40.90
N SER A 192 9.60 44.76 -39.82
CA SER A 192 9.98 43.41 -39.38
C SER A 192 9.11 42.93 -38.20
N ALA A 193 7.96 42.31 -38.51
CA ALA A 193 7.05 41.76 -37.52
C ALA A 193 7.55 40.42 -36.95
N GLY A 194 8.53 40.47 -36.06
CA GLY A 194 9.14 39.30 -35.40
C GLY A 194 8.18 38.54 -34.47
N ARG A 195 7.36 37.64 -35.03
CA ARG A 195 6.54 36.70 -34.23
C ARG A 195 7.42 35.64 -33.56
N TYR A 196 7.89 35.92 -32.34
CA TYR A 196 8.58 34.93 -31.52
C TYR A 196 7.60 33.85 -31.03
N ARG A 197 7.38 32.83 -31.84
CA ARG A 197 6.53 31.68 -31.50
C ARG A 197 7.32 30.70 -30.64
N GLN A 198 7.42 30.97 -29.35
CA GLN A 198 7.94 30.00 -28.38
C GLN A 198 6.96 28.83 -28.26
N SER A 199 7.21 27.77 -29.03
CA SER A 199 6.48 26.51 -28.92
C SER A 199 6.88 25.83 -27.62
N GLN A 200 6.12 26.08 -26.55
CA GLN A 200 6.21 25.27 -25.34
C GLN A 200 5.87 23.83 -25.70
N ALA A 201 6.82 22.92 -25.49
CA ALA A 201 6.59 21.50 -25.69
C ALA A 201 5.70 21.01 -24.55
N GLU A 202 4.42 20.81 -24.83
CA GLU A 202 3.50 20.10 -23.96
C GLU A 202 3.89 18.61 -23.99
N THR A 203 4.88 18.25 -23.17
CA THR A 203 5.18 16.85 -22.87
C THR A 203 4.02 16.29 -22.07
N ASP A 204 3.05 15.72 -22.79
CA ASP A 204 1.89 15.02 -22.26
C ASP A 204 2.37 13.76 -21.53
N ASP A 205 2.79 13.96 -20.27
CA ASP A 205 3.45 12.94 -19.45
C ASP A 205 2.50 11.77 -19.23
N ALA A 206 2.90 10.60 -19.73
CA ALA A 206 2.02 9.47 -19.94
C ALA A 206 1.34 9.06 -18.61
N GLY A 207 0.01 8.92 -18.66
CA GLY A 207 -0.80 8.65 -17.47
C GLY A 207 -0.26 7.46 -16.68
N THR A 208 0.26 7.74 -15.49
CA THR A 208 0.85 6.73 -14.60
C THR A 208 -0.22 5.70 -14.25
N ALA A 209 -0.12 4.50 -14.83
CA ALA A 209 -1.12 3.47 -14.65
C ALA A 209 -1.21 3.09 -13.17
N VAL A 210 -2.43 3.13 -12.64
CA VAL A 210 -2.73 2.76 -11.25
C VAL A 210 -2.52 1.25 -11.11
N GLU A 211 -1.44 0.86 -10.43
CA GLU A 211 -1.04 -0.54 -10.31
C GLU A 211 -1.76 -1.21 -9.12
N THR A 212 -2.53 -2.26 -9.42
CA THR A 212 -3.12 -3.15 -8.42
C THR A 212 -2.21 -4.36 -8.19
N GLN A 213 -1.62 -4.46 -7.01
CA GLN A 213 -0.73 -5.54 -6.59
C GLN A 213 -1.48 -6.54 -5.69
N GLN A 214 -1.09 -7.81 -5.75
CA GLN A 214 -1.66 -8.88 -4.90
C GLN A 214 -0.71 -9.25 -3.78
N TYR A 215 -1.19 -9.12 -2.54
CA TYR A 215 -0.44 -9.40 -1.32
C TYR A 215 -1.01 -10.67 -0.67
N THR A 216 -0.25 -11.77 -0.69
CA THR A 216 -0.68 -13.07 -0.14
C THR A 216 0.21 -13.47 1.03
N ALA A 217 -0.39 -13.96 2.12
CA ALA A 217 0.30 -14.62 3.22
C ALA A 217 -0.28 -16.01 3.48
N ASP A 218 0.60 -16.98 3.73
CA ASP A 218 0.25 -18.35 4.15
C ASP A 218 -0.15 -18.35 5.63
N ALA A 219 -1.06 -19.23 6.04
CA ALA A 219 -1.47 -19.34 7.44
C ALA A 219 -0.32 -19.77 8.37
N ALA A 220 0.66 -20.50 7.84
CA ALA A 220 1.85 -20.87 8.57
C ALA A 220 2.76 -19.67 8.92
N ASP A 221 2.69 -18.58 8.15
CA ASP A 221 3.48 -17.35 8.38
C ASP A 221 2.85 -16.43 9.45
N TRP A 222 1.62 -16.70 9.92
CA TRP A 222 0.89 -15.83 10.86
C TRP A 222 1.38 -15.90 12.32
N GLY A 223 2.45 -16.63 12.62
CA GLY A 223 3.04 -16.71 13.96
C GLY A 223 2.12 -17.38 15.00
N LEU A 224 1.22 -18.27 14.57
CA LEU A 224 0.29 -18.96 15.46
C LEU A 224 1.02 -19.79 16.53
N PRO A 225 0.53 -19.81 17.78
CA PRO A 225 1.11 -20.65 18.83
C PRO A 225 0.87 -22.12 18.49
N ARG A 226 1.96 -22.89 18.37
CA ARG A 226 1.90 -24.34 18.14
C ARG A 226 1.36 -25.03 19.40
N SER A 227 0.27 -25.79 19.22
CA SER A 227 -0.41 -26.59 20.24
C SER A 227 0.27 -27.95 20.48
#